data_AF-A0AA35T869-F1
#
_entry.id   AF-A0AA35T869-F1
#
_cell.length_a   1.000
_cell.length_b   1.000
_cell.length_c   1.000
_cell.angle_alpha   90.00
_cell.angle_beta   90.00
_cell.angle_gamma   90.00
#
_symmetry.space_group_name_H-M   'P 1'
#
loop_
_entity.id
_entity.type
_entity.pdbx_description
1 polymer ?
#
loop_
_entity_poly.entity_id
_entity_poly.type
_entity_poly.pdbx_seq_one_letter_code
_entity_poly.pdbx_strand_id
1 'polypeptide(L)'
;VSGEVRESVNWLDSNAAVGAEMAESRCPFCKKSAAEERDRVGQTFRKDGVMVHQYCLYFAAGLHQRGEESEGVQGFLLSDIRKEVIRASKLTCKYCHQKGAATGCVVKSCRQTCHVPCGMENGFFLQHQGRFEAFCPAHRPKQKTLLVEAALLKSQKCPACLLEIDKNRRDQFKMLVCPVCETGFHRSCVQQQAWLAGLDFCSCSMCSNRELFLREMLEMGVEIPE
;
A
#
# COMPACT_ATOMS: atom_id res chain seq x y z
N VAL A 1 35.45 -14.62 42.55
CA VAL A 1 34.19 -14.94 41.83
C VAL A 1 33.72 -13.67 41.16
N SER A 2 33.77 -13.72 39.83
CA SER A 2 33.23 -12.80 38.81
C SER A 2 32.57 -11.49 39.26
N GLY A 3 33.17 -10.37 38.86
CA GLY A 3 32.50 -9.08 38.75
C GLY A 3 31.56 -9.05 37.54
N GLU A 4 30.36 -8.53 37.74
CA GLU A 4 29.37 -8.29 36.69
C GLU A 4 29.65 -6.95 36.02
N VAL A 5 30.09 -7.02 34.77
CA VAL A 5 30.17 -5.87 33.86
C VAL A 5 28.75 -5.55 33.40
N ARG A 6 28.20 -4.41 33.83
CA ARG A 6 26.98 -3.84 33.25
C ARG A 6 27.29 -3.41 31.81
N GLU A 7 26.74 -4.13 30.85
CA GLU A 7 26.75 -3.73 29.44
C GLU A 7 25.99 -2.40 29.27
N SER A 8 26.75 -1.33 29.04
CA SER A 8 26.24 -0.05 28.57
C SER A 8 25.84 -0.19 27.10
N VAL A 9 24.53 -0.24 26.82
CA VAL A 9 24.00 -0.19 25.46
C VAL A 9 24.36 1.18 24.85
N ASN A 10 25.21 1.19 23.83
CA ASN A 10 25.74 2.39 23.21
C ASN A 10 24.68 3.05 22.30
N TRP A 11 23.98 4.05 22.82
CA TRP A 11 22.92 4.78 22.10
C TRP A 11 23.41 5.58 20.89
N LEU A 12 24.71 5.88 20.80
CA LEU A 12 25.30 6.67 19.70
C LEU A 12 25.43 5.86 18.40
N ASP A 13 25.73 4.56 18.49
CA ASP A 13 25.88 3.68 17.31
C ASP A 13 24.55 3.45 16.60
N SER A 14 23.44 3.47 17.37
CA SER A 14 22.08 3.34 16.83
C SER A 14 21.70 4.53 15.95
N ASN A 15 22.11 5.75 16.31
CA ASN A 15 21.83 6.95 15.53
C ASN A 15 22.67 7.03 14.24
N ALA A 16 23.93 6.58 14.29
CA ALA A 16 24.78 6.51 13.10
C ALA A 16 24.27 5.48 12.08
N ALA A 17 23.86 4.30 12.56
CA ALA A 17 23.25 3.27 11.71
C ALA A 17 21.93 3.74 11.07
N VAL A 18 21.07 4.43 11.84
CA VAL A 18 19.82 5.02 11.33
C VAL A 18 20.12 6.11 10.31
N GLY A 19 21.13 6.95 10.55
CA GLY A 19 21.59 7.95 9.58
C GLY A 19 22.02 7.34 8.25
N ALA A 20 22.75 6.22 8.29
CA ALA A 20 23.12 5.47 7.09
C ALA A 20 21.91 4.80 6.40
N GLU A 21 20.93 4.31 7.16
CA GLU A 21 19.70 3.73 6.60
C GLU A 21 18.78 4.75 5.93
N MET A 22 18.89 6.04 6.31
CA MET A 22 18.13 7.16 5.74
C MET A 22 18.81 7.84 4.55
N ALA A 23 19.89 7.27 4.02
CA ALA A 23 20.66 7.86 2.92
C ALA A 23 19.79 8.43 1.79
N GLU A 24 20.13 9.63 1.29
CA GLU A 24 19.35 10.38 0.30
C GLU A 24 19.06 9.63 -1.03
N SER A 25 19.74 8.52 -1.30
CA SER A 25 19.60 7.76 -2.54
C SER A 25 18.56 6.62 -2.47
N ARG A 26 18.18 6.15 -1.28
CA ARG A 26 17.28 4.99 -1.11
C ARG A 26 16.24 5.23 -0.02
N CYS A 27 15.02 4.74 -0.26
CA CYS A 27 13.95 4.79 0.72
C CYS A 27 14.29 3.88 1.91
N PRO A 28 14.22 4.37 3.16
CA PRO A 28 14.64 3.60 4.33
C PRO A 28 13.71 2.41 4.63
N PHE A 29 12.49 2.42 4.10
CA PHE A 29 11.51 1.34 4.29
C PHE A 29 11.71 0.22 3.27
N CYS A 30 11.64 0.49 1.97
CA CYS A 30 11.76 -0.55 0.94
C CYS A 30 13.19 -0.80 0.45
N LYS A 31 14.14 0.05 0.83
CA LYS A 31 15.56 0.04 0.40
C LYS A 31 15.76 0.24 -1.11
N LYS A 32 14.73 0.69 -1.83
CA LYS A 32 14.77 0.99 -3.27
C LYS A 32 15.02 2.47 -3.53
N SER A 33 15.68 2.76 -4.65
CA SER A 33 15.83 4.14 -5.14
C SER A 33 14.53 4.67 -5.77
N ALA A 34 14.50 5.97 -6.06
CA ALA A 34 13.40 6.59 -6.81
C ALA A 34 13.25 6.01 -8.23
N ALA A 35 14.35 5.62 -8.87
CA ALA A 35 14.33 5.08 -10.23
C ALA A 35 13.81 3.64 -10.28
N GLU A 36 14.14 2.81 -9.28
CA GLU A 36 13.71 1.40 -9.21
C GLU A 36 12.19 1.25 -9.06
N GLU A 37 11.54 2.18 -8.35
CA GLU A 37 10.10 2.09 -8.03
C GLU A 37 9.29 3.23 -8.66
N ARG A 38 9.81 3.82 -9.74
CA ARG A 38 9.14 4.89 -10.47
C ARG A 38 7.70 4.48 -10.84
N ASP A 39 6.75 5.38 -10.59
CA ASP A 39 5.32 5.23 -10.90
C ASP A 39 4.61 4.06 -10.16
N ARG A 40 5.30 3.29 -9.31
CA ARG A 40 4.72 2.16 -8.56
C ARG A 40 4.34 2.51 -7.13
N VAL A 41 5.12 3.37 -6.49
CA VAL A 41 4.99 3.68 -5.05
C VAL A 41 4.60 5.13 -4.78
N GLY A 42 3.94 5.76 -5.76
CA GLY A 42 3.58 7.17 -5.75
C GLY A 42 4.80 8.08 -5.92
N GLN A 43 4.65 9.32 -5.47
CA GLN A 43 5.69 10.34 -5.56
C GLN A 43 6.88 10.00 -4.66
N THR A 44 8.04 10.59 -4.97
CA THR A 44 9.23 10.52 -4.11
C THR A 44 9.42 11.85 -3.39
N PHE A 45 9.47 11.82 -2.07
CA PHE A 45 9.74 13.01 -1.26
C PHE A 45 11.20 13.07 -0.84
N ARG A 46 11.75 14.28 -0.78
CA ARG A 46 13.12 14.57 -0.34
C ARG A 46 13.10 15.75 0.64
N LYS A 47 13.57 15.54 1.87
CA LYS A 47 13.71 16.61 2.86
C LYS A 47 14.73 16.24 3.92
N ASP A 48 15.59 17.20 4.28
CA ASP A 48 16.56 17.11 5.38
C ASP A 48 17.36 15.79 5.40
N GLY A 49 17.89 15.40 4.25
CA GLY A 49 18.72 14.20 4.10
C GLY A 49 17.94 12.89 3.93
N VAL A 50 16.61 12.93 3.88
CA VAL A 50 15.75 11.74 3.79
C VAL A 50 15.08 11.68 2.43
N MET A 51 15.20 10.55 1.73
CA MET A 51 14.35 10.21 0.59
C MET A 51 13.38 9.12 0.99
N VAL A 52 12.09 9.32 0.74
CA VAL A 52 11.06 8.32 1.04
C VAL A 52 9.99 8.32 -0.04
N HIS A 53 9.50 7.14 -0.40
CA HIS A 53 8.37 7.00 -1.32
C HIS A 53 7.06 7.28 -0.62
N GLN A 54 6.13 7.93 -1.31
CA GLN A 54 4.82 8.32 -0.79
C GLN A 54 4.07 7.15 -0.16
N TYR A 55 3.90 6.02 -0.87
CA TYR A 55 3.19 4.88 -0.30
C TYR A 55 3.97 4.19 0.82
N CYS A 56 5.31 4.17 0.74
CA CYS A 56 6.12 3.63 1.84
C CYS A 56 5.98 4.46 3.12
N LEU A 57 5.79 5.77 2.99
CA LEU A 57 5.52 6.67 4.10
C LEU A 57 4.10 6.48 4.64
N TYR A 58 3.10 6.51 3.76
CA TYR A 58 1.69 6.51 4.15
C TYR A 58 1.23 5.17 4.72
N PHE A 59 1.73 4.04 4.19
CA PHE A 59 1.39 2.70 4.66
C PHE A 59 2.35 2.14 5.72
N ALA A 60 3.20 2.97 6.33
CA ALA A 60 4.03 2.56 7.45
C ALA A 60 3.18 2.48 8.73
N ALA A 61 3.05 1.29 9.31
CA ALA A 61 2.04 1.01 10.34
C ALA A 61 2.24 1.79 11.67
N GLY A 62 3.44 2.31 11.93
CA GLY A 62 3.72 3.11 13.13
C GLY A 62 3.75 4.63 12.89
N LEU A 63 3.48 5.10 11.67
CA LEU A 63 3.48 6.53 11.35
C LEU A 63 2.08 7.13 11.37
N HIS A 64 2.02 8.36 11.88
CA HIS A 64 0.82 9.18 11.91
C HIS A 64 1.21 10.60 11.49
N GLN A 65 0.40 11.25 10.66
CA GLN A 65 0.56 12.67 10.33
C GLN A 65 0.17 13.47 11.59
N ARG A 66 1.13 14.19 12.16
CA ARG A 66 0.93 14.98 13.39
C ARG A 66 1.41 16.43 13.26
N GLY A 67 2.20 16.73 12.23
CA GLY A 67 2.61 18.09 11.91
C GLY A 67 1.73 18.71 10.83
N GLU A 68 1.96 20.00 10.58
CA GLU A 68 1.37 20.71 9.44
C GLU A 68 1.96 20.21 8.12
N GLU A 69 1.29 20.42 7.00
CA GLU A 69 1.75 19.92 5.68
C GLU A 69 3.18 20.38 5.33
N SER A 70 3.55 21.59 5.77
CA SER A 70 4.89 22.18 5.57
C SER A 70 5.96 21.59 6.49
N GLU A 71 5.59 20.88 7.56
CA GLU A 71 6.50 20.28 8.53
C GLU A 71 6.91 18.86 8.13
N GLY A 72 8.18 18.53 8.36
CA GLY A 72 8.73 17.22 8.03
C GLY A 72 8.45 16.84 6.57
N VAL A 73 8.08 15.59 6.30
CA VAL A 73 7.69 15.13 4.97
C VAL A 73 6.16 15.04 4.93
N GLN A 74 5.47 16.00 4.31
CA GLN A 74 3.99 16.00 4.18
C GLN A 74 3.27 15.84 5.54
N GLY A 75 3.68 16.60 6.55
CA GLY A 75 3.12 16.49 7.91
C GLY A 75 3.62 15.31 8.75
N PHE A 76 4.47 14.45 8.20
CA PHE A 76 5.19 13.43 8.97
C PHE A 76 6.49 13.98 9.52
N LEU A 77 6.56 14.13 10.85
CA LEU A 77 7.76 14.63 11.53
C LEU A 77 8.94 13.69 11.31
N LEU A 78 10.12 14.25 11.00
CA LEU A 78 11.34 13.45 10.76
C LEU A 78 11.73 12.59 11.97
N SER A 79 11.43 13.05 13.19
CA SER A 79 11.66 12.28 14.41
C SER A 79 10.80 11.02 14.48
N ASP A 80 9.56 11.07 13.97
CA ASP A 80 8.68 9.92 13.90
C ASP A 80 9.08 8.98 12.77
N ILE A 81 9.47 9.52 11.60
CA ILE A 81 10.04 8.72 10.51
C ILE A 81 11.26 7.93 11.01
N ARG A 82 12.19 8.57 11.72
CA ARG A 82 13.36 7.90 12.32
C ARG A 82 12.97 6.77 13.27
N LYS A 83 12.03 7.02 14.19
CA LYS A 83 11.53 5.99 15.11
C LYS A 83 10.91 4.82 14.35
N GLU A 84 10.17 5.11 13.29
CA GLU A 84 9.56 4.08 12.46
C GLU A 84 10.60 3.26 11.70
N VAL A 85 11.65 3.88 11.17
CA VAL A 85 12.76 3.16 10.52
C VAL A 85 13.42 2.19 11.51
N ILE A 86 13.68 2.63 12.75
CA ILE A 86 14.21 1.78 13.83
C ILE A 86 13.26 0.62 14.18
N ARG A 87 11.94 0.87 14.18
CA ARG A 87 10.95 -0.18 14.42
C ARG A 87 10.95 -1.18 13.26
N ALA A 88 10.91 -0.68 12.03
CA ALA A 88 10.83 -1.46 10.81
C ALA A 88 12.09 -2.29 10.54
N SER A 89 13.28 -1.83 10.95
CA SER A 89 14.53 -2.59 10.82
C SER A 89 14.51 -3.91 11.60
N LYS A 90 13.64 -4.04 12.60
CA LYS A 90 13.42 -5.28 13.36
C LYS A 90 12.46 -6.24 12.64
N LEU A 91 11.60 -5.73 11.77
CA LEU A 91 10.58 -6.49 11.04
C LEU A 91 11.14 -7.10 9.76
N THR A 92 10.71 -8.32 9.45
CA THR A 92 11.10 -9.04 8.25
C THR A 92 9.96 -9.04 7.24
N CYS A 93 10.24 -8.71 5.99
CA CYS A 93 9.27 -8.80 4.91
C CYS A 93 8.85 -10.25 4.68
N LYS A 94 7.55 -10.51 4.63
CA LYS A 94 7.00 -11.84 4.36
C LYS A 94 7.47 -12.46 3.04
N TYR A 95 7.77 -11.61 2.05
CA TYR A 95 7.99 -12.05 0.67
C TYR A 95 9.46 -12.11 0.27
N CYS A 96 10.23 -11.04 0.52
CA CYS A 96 11.66 -11.00 0.17
C CYS A 96 12.58 -11.40 1.34
N HIS A 97 12.03 -11.60 2.53
CA HIS A 97 12.74 -11.97 3.77
C HIS A 97 13.81 -10.97 4.24
N GLN A 98 13.85 -9.76 3.67
CA GLN A 98 14.73 -8.67 4.10
C GLN A 98 14.09 -7.82 5.21
N LYS A 99 14.93 -7.10 5.96
CA LYS A 99 14.49 -6.18 7.03
C LYS A 99 13.91 -4.86 6.49
N GLY A 100 13.24 -4.08 7.33
CA GLY A 100 12.69 -2.76 6.99
C GLY A 100 11.21 -2.76 6.59
N ALA A 101 10.51 -3.89 6.73
CA ALA A 101 9.12 -4.07 6.33
C ALA A 101 8.14 -3.33 7.25
N ALA A 102 7.97 -2.02 7.01
CA ALA A 102 7.14 -1.14 7.84
C ALA A 102 5.63 -1.34 7.68
N THR A 103 5.19 -1.83 6.52
CA THR A 103 3.76 -2.04 6.22
C THR A 103 3.27 -3.34 6.83
N GLY A 104 2.24 -3.25 7.67
CA GLY A 104 1.64 -4.39 8.36
C GLY A 104 0.15 -4.50 8.10
N CYS A 105 -0.39 -5.72 8.21
CA CYS A 105 -1.83 -5.91 8.19
C CYS A 105 -2.49 -5.22 9.39
N VAL A 106 -3.57 -4.46 9.16
CA VAL A 106 -4.28 -3.71 10.20
C VAL A 106 -4.97 -4.60 11.25
N VAL A 107 -5.25 -5.86 10.91
CA VAL A 107 -5.84 -6.84 11.85
C VAL A 107 -4.86 -7.11 12.98
N LYS A 108 -5.20 -6.70 14.22
CA LYS A 108 -4.30 -6.72 15.39
C LYS A 108 -3.65 -8.08 15.70
N SER A 109 -4.34 -9.18 15.43
CA SER A 109 -3.81 -10.54 15.63
C SER A 109 -2.89 -11.00 14.50
N CYS A 110 -2.90 -10.31 13.36
CA CYS A 110 -2.06 -10.62 12.21
C CYS A 110 -0.68 -9.99 12.36
N ARG A 111 0.37 -10.79 12.19
CA ARG A 111 1.77 -10.33 12.26
C ARG A 111 2.43 -10.20 10.89
N GLN A 112 1.65 -10.28 9.81
CA GLN A 112 2.21 -10.20 8.46
C GLN A 112 2.61 -8.77 8.14
N THR A 113 3.89 -8.61 7.81
CA THR A 113 4.50 -7.35 7.40
C THR A 113 5.21 -7.52 6.07
N CYS A 114 5.25 -6.46 5.26
CA CYS A 114 5.97 -6.44 4.00
C CYS A 114 6.51 -5.04 3.70
N HIS A 115 7.40 -4.95 2.71
CA HIS A 115 7.61 -3.68 2.01
C HIS A 115 6.41 -3.40 1.11
N VAL A 116 6.14 -2.13 0.81
CA VAL A 116 5.03 -1.76 -0.09
C VAL A 116 5.17 -2.40 -1.48
N PRO A 117 6.30 -2.29 -2.21
CA PRO A 117 6.46 -2.95 -3.52
C PRO A 117 6.19 -4.45 -3.46
N CYS A 118 6.80 -5.14 -2.48
CA CYS A 118 6.59 -6.57 -2.29
C CYS A 118 5.12 -6.91 -1.99
N GLY A 119 4.44 -6.08 -1.20
CA GLY A 119 3.02 -6.24 -0.91
C GLY A 119 2.17 -6.13 -2.17
N MET A 120 2.39 -5.10 -2.98
CA MET A 120 1.64 -4.87 -4.23
C MET A 120 1.78 -6.05 -5.19
N GLU A 121 3.00 -6.57 -5.37
CA GLU A 121 3.28 -7.74 -6.22
C GLU A 121 2.61 -9.03 -5.71
N ASN A 122 2.34 -9.11 -4.40
CA ASN A 122 1.82 -10.31 -3.75
C ASN A 122 0.39 -10.14 -3.20
N GLY A 123 -0.35 -9.14 -3.71
CA GLY A 123 -1.77 -8.96 -3.43
C GLY A 123 -2.11 -8.50 -2.02
N PHE A 124 -1.18 -7.82 -1.33
CA PHE A 124 -1.57 -6.95 -0.23
C PHE A 124 -2.52 -5.87 -0.76
N PHE A 125 -3.55 -5.60 0.02
CA PHE A 125 -4.50 -4.55 -0.25
C PHE A 125 -4.06 -3.28 0.44
N LEU A 126 -3.98 -2.18 -0.30
CA LEU A 126 -3.65 -0.85 0.18
C LEU A 126 -4.91 0.02 0.06
N GLN A 127 -5.43 0.51 1.19
CA GLN A 127 -6.58 1.41 1.20
C GLN A 127 -6.07 2.85 1.04
N HIS A 128 -6.23 3.44 -0.14
CA HIS A 128 -5.72 4.78 -0.46
C HIS A 128 -6.57 5.92 0.14
N GLN A 129 -7.63 5.60 0.89
CA GLN A 129 -8.46 6.56 1.60
C GLN A 129 -8.32 6.47 3.12
N GLY A 130 -8.63 7.59 3.78
CA GLY A 130 -8.69 7.67 5.23
C GLY A 130 -7.31 7.50 5.87
N ARG A 131 -7.11 6.39 6.59
CA ARG A 131 -5.92 6.16 7.44
C ARG A 131 -4.80 5.36 6.76
N PHE A 132 -4.88 5.15 5.44
CA PHE A 132 -3.89 4.37 4.70
C PHE A 132 -3.67 2.97 5.29
N GLU A 133 -4.76 2.23 5.50
CA GLU A 133 -4.71 0.90 6.08
C GLU A 133 -4.25 -0.13 5.04
N ALA A 134 -3.43 -1.09 5.47
CA ALA A 134 -2.99 -2.20 4.64
C ALA A 134 -3.53 -3.55 5.17
N PHE A 135 -3.88 -4.45 4.27
CA PHE A 135 -4.38 -5.78 4.60
C PHE A 135 -3.62 -6.84 3.85
N CYS A 136 -3.24 -7.91 4.54
CA CYS A 136 -2.64 -9.06 3.87
C CYS A 136 -3.70 -9.81 3.02
N PRO A 137 -3.29 -10.69 2.09
CA PRO A 137 -4.22 -11.42 1.23
C PRO A 137 -5.31 -12.20 1.96
N ALA A 138 -5.06 -12.62 3.22
CA ALA A 138 -6.02 -13.34 4.04
C ALA A 138 -7.08 -12.43 4.68
N HIS A 139 -6.77 -11.15 4.88
CA HIS A 139 -7.62 -10.19 5.59
C HIS A 139 -8.11 -9.03 4.72
N ARG A 140 -7.75 -9.00 3.43
CA ARG A 140 -8.19 -7.94 2.53
C ARG A 140 -9.72 -7.87 2.43
N PRO A 141 -10.29 -6.67 2.29
CA PRO A 141 -11.70 -6.50 1.97
C PRO A 141 -12.10 -7.28 0.72
N LYS A 142 -13.37 -7.67 0.66
CA LYS A 142 -13.96 -8.39 -0.48
C LYS A 142 -15.30 -7.75 -0.79
N GLN A 143 -15.64 -7.72 -2.08
CA GLN A 143 -16.98 -7.35 -2.51
C GLN A 143 -17.99 -8.40 -2.04
N LYS A 144 -19.27 -8.00 -1.96
CA LYS A 144 -20.35 -8.89 -1.54
C LYS A 144 -20.39 -10.15 -2.40
N THR A 145 -20.54 -11.31 -1.77
CA THR A 145 -20.52 -12.62 -2.44
C THR A 145 -21.52 -12.71 -3.59
N LEU A 146 -22.74 -12.19 -3.40
CA LEU A 146 -23.79 -12.19 -4.43
C LEU A 146 -23.38 -11.40 -5.69
N LEU A 147 -22.66 -10.28 -5.54
CA LEU A 147 -22.16 -9.50 -6.67
C LEU A 147 -21.11 -10.28 -7.46
N VAL A 148 -20.17 -10.91 -6.74
CA VAL A 148 -19.13 -11.75 -7.36
C VAL A 148 -19.76 -12.93 -8.11
N GLU A 149 -20.76 -13.58 -7.53
CA GLU A 149 -21.46 -14.71 -8.16
C GLU A 149 -22.20 -14.29 -9.42
N ALA A 150 -22.91 -13.15 -9.39
CA ALA A 150 -23.56 -12.59 -10.57
C ALA A 150 -22.55 -12.29 -11.70
N ALA A 151 -21.41 -11.69 -11.36
CA ALA A 151 -20.35 -11.39 -12.32
C ALA A 151 -19.74 -12.65 -12.94
N LEU A 152 -19.50 -13.69 -12.15
CA LEU A 152 -18.96 -14.97 -12.63
C LEU A 152 -19.86 -15.65 -13.68
N LEU A 153 -21.18 -15.48 -13.56
CA LEU A 153 -22.17 -15.99 -14.51
C LEU A 153 -22.25 -15.13 -15.78
N LYS A 154 -22.31 -13.80 -15.62
CA LYS A 154 -22.59 -12.85 -16.71
C LYS A 154 -21.36 -12.42 -17.51
N SER A 155 -20.21 -12.30 -16.86
CA SER A 155 -19.02 -11.64 -17.43
C SER A 155 -18.01 -12.69 -17.89
N GLN A 156 -17.82 -12.84 -19.20
CA GLN A 156 -16.77 -13.70 -19.77
C GLN A 156 -15.49 -12.92 -20.07
N LYS A 157 -15.65 -11.72 -20.63
CA LYS A 157 -14.56 -10.82 -21.01
C LYS A 157 -14.67 -9.51 -20.24
N CYS A 158 -13.53 -8.94 -19.90
CA CYS A 158 -13.42 -7.62 -19.30
C CYS A 158 -13.77 -6.57 -20.36
N PRO A 159 -14.79 -5.71 -20.16
CA PRO A 159 -15.14 -4.71 -21.17
C PRO A 159 -14.05 -3.67 -21.44
N ALA A 160 -13.10 -3.49 -20.52
CA ALA A 160 -12.03 -2.52 -20.65
C ALA A 160 -10.95 -2.93 -21.66
N CYS A 161 -10.58 -4.21 -21.67
CA CYS A 161 -9.46 -4.74 -22.48
C CYS A 161 -9.88 -5.87 -23.43
N LEU A 162 -11.13 -6.33 -23.35
CA LEU A 162 -11.71 -7.42 -24.13
C LEU A 162 -11.05 -8.79 -23.92
N LEU A 163 -10.19 -8.93 -22.92
CA LEU A 163 -9.57 -10.19 -22.51
C LEU A 163 -10.44 -10.94 -21.50
N GLU A 164 -10.22 -12.26 -21.39
CA GLU A 164 -10.95 -13.11 -20.45
C GLU A 164 -10.70 -12.73 -19.00
N ILE A 165 -11.75 -12.77 -18.19
CA ILE A 165 -11.66 -12.55 -16.74
C ILE A 165 -11.24 -13.86 -16.08
N ASP A 166 -10.26 -13.80 -15.18
CA ASP A 166 -9.90 -14.94 -14.33
C ASP A 166 -11.05 -15.22 -13.36
N LYS A 167 -11.77 -16.32 -13.60
CA LYS A 167 -12.93 -16.76 -12.81
C LYS A 167 -12.54 -17.66 -11.64
N ASN A 168 -11.25 -17.74 -11.30
CA ASN A 168 -10.80 -18.55 -10.18
C ASN A 168 -11.40 -18.04 -8.86
N ARG A 169 -12.38 -18.80 -8.33
CA ARG A 169 -13.06 -18.49 -7.07
C ARG A 169 -12.09 -18.37 -5.87
N ARG A 170 -10.88 -18.92 -5.96
CA ARG A 170 -9.86 -18.83 -4.91
C ARG A 170 -9.07 -17.52 -4.94
N ASP A 171 -9.01 -16.82 -6.08
CA ASP A 171 -8.28 -15.55 -6.24
C ASP A 171 -9.17 -14.44 -6.82
N GLN A 172 -10.23 -14.10 -6.07
CA GLN A 172 -11.22 -13.09 -6.47
C GLN A 172 -10.65 -11.66 -6.54
N PHE A 173 -9.43 -11.40 -6.09
CA PHE A 173 -8.87 -10.05 -6.04
C PHE A 173 -8.45 -9.50 -7.39
N LYS A 174 -8.22 -10.37 -8.37
CA LYS A 174 -7.91 -9.93 -9.75
C LYS A 174 -9.15 -9.42 -10.49
N MET A 175 -10.34 -9.58 -9.92
CA MET A 175 -11.60 -9.12 -10.48
C MET A 175 -12.24 -8.08 -9.58
N LEU A 176 -12.77 -7.01 -10.17
CA LEU A 176 -13.67 -6.06 -9.53
C LEU A 176 -15.01 -6.06 -10.26
N VAL A 177 -16.09 -5.85 -9.52
CA VAL A 177 -17.47 -5.94 -10.00
C VAL A 177 -18.15 -4.59 -9.81
N CYS A 178 -18.83 -4.11 -10.85
CA CYS A 178 -19.71 -2.95 -10.72
C CYS A 178 -20.91 -3.31 -9.82
N PRO A 179 -21.20 -2.54 -8.76
CA PRO A 179 -22.29 -2.85 -7.84
C PRO A 179 -23.69 -2.63 -8.44
N VAL A 180 -23.78 -2.03 -9.64
CA VAL A 180 -25.05 -1.69 -10.30
C VAL A 180 -25.39 -2.67 -11.41
N CYS A 181 -24.49 -2.83 -12.39
CA CYS A 181 -24.73 -3.69 -13.54
C CYS A 181 -24.07 -5.08 -13.42
N GLU A 182 -23.42 -5.36 -12.28
CA GLU A 182 -22.80 -6.65 -11.94
C GLU A 182 -21.75 -7.11 -12.96
N THR A 183 -21.24 -6.19 -13.77
CA THR A 183 -20.19 -6.49 -14.74
C THR A 183 -18.85 -6.61 -14.03
N GLY A 184 -18.13 -7.70 -14.33
CA GLY A 184 -16.78 -7.95 -13.87
C GLY A 184 -15.75 -7.27 -14.77
N PHE A 185 -14.66 -6.82 -14.15
CA PHE A 185 -13.52 -6.18 -14.78
C PHE A 185 -12.24 -6.75 -14.17
N HIS A 186 -11.12 -6.74 -14.90
CA HIS A 186 -9.83 -6.93 -14.24
C HIS A 186 -9.57 -5.75 -13.29
N ARG A 187 -9.09 -6.04 -12.08
CA ARG A 187 -8.70 -5.02 -11.11
C ARG A 187 -7.71 -4.02 -11.70
N SER A 188 -6.72 -4.52 -12.46
CA SER A 188 -5.73 -3.69 -13.15
C SER A 188 -6.34 -2.77 -14.20
N CYS A 189 -7.37 -3.23 -14.94
CA CYS A 189 -8.06 -2.40 -15.91
C CYS A 189 -8.87 -1.29 -15.24
N VAL A 190 -9.57 -1.59 -14.14
CA VAL A 190 -10.26 -0.57 -13.35
C VAL A 190 -9.27 0.46 -12.81
N GLN A 191 -8.13 0.00 -12.29
CA GLN A 191 -7.07 0.89 -11.79
C GLN A 191 -6.56 1.85 -12.87
N GLN A 192 -6.32 1.35 -14.09
CA GLN A 192 -5.91 2.18 -15.23
C GLN A 192 -7.01 3.16 -15.65
N GLN A 193 -8.26 2.70 -15.72
CA GLN A 193 -9.40 3.58 -16.02
C GLN A 193 -9.52 4.71 -15.01
N ALA A 194 -9.40 4.39 -13.72
CA ALA A 194 -9.50 5.38 -12.66
C ALA A 194 -8.36 6.42 -12.71
N TRP A 195 -7.13 5.97 -12.98
CA TRP A 195 -5.99 6.88 -13.20
C TRP A 195 -6.20 7.83 -14.38
N LEU A 196 -6.79 7.35 -15.49
CA LEU A 196 -7.04 8.18 -16.67
C LEU A 196 -8.24 9.12 -16.49
N ALA A 197 -9.27 8.67 -15.77
CA ALA A 197 -10.49 9.43 -15.59
C ALA A 197 -10.41 10.46 -14.45
N GLY A 198 -9.58 10.21 -13.44
CA GLY A 198 -9.56 11.00 -12.21
C GLY A 198 -10.88 10.90 -11.42
N LEU A 199 -10.93 11.60 -10.29
CA LEU A 199 -12.04 11.54 -9.35
C LEU A 199 -13.37 12.02 -9.96
N ASP A 200 -13.30 13.02 -10.84
CA ASP A 200 -14.50 13.62 -11.44
C ASP A 200 -15.18 12.73 -12.47
N PHE A 201 -14.43 11.89 -13.20
CA PHE A 201 -14.98 11.13 -14.32
C PHE A 201 -14.97 9.61 -14.13
N CYS A 202 -14.42 9.11 -13.01
CA CYS A 202 -14.39 7.67 -12.73
C CYS A 202 -15.81 7.09 -12.60
N SER A 203 -16.23 6.33 -13.61
CA SER A 203 -17.57 5.75 -13.72
C SER A 203 -17.52 4.38 -14.39
N CYS A 204 -18.57 3.57 -14.20
CA CYS A 204 -18.65 2.27 -14.83
C CYS A 204 -18.77 2.41 -16.36
N SER A 205 -17.85 1.82 -17.13
CA SER A 205 -17.87 1.90 -18.60
C SER A 205 -19.05 1.17 -19.26
N MET A 206 -19.86 0.43 -18.50
CA MET A 206 -20.99 -0.36 -19.02
C MET A 206 -22.37 0.23 -18.73
N CYS A 207 -22.55 0.83 -17.56
CA CYS A 207 -23.85 1.41 -17.15
C CYS A 207 -23.78 2.90 -16.86
N SER A 208 -22.59 3.50 -16.99
CA SER A 208 -22.31 4.92 -16.74
C SER A 208 -22.65 5.39 -15.32
N ASN A 209 -22.99 4.49 -14.40
CA ASN A 209 -23.16 4.84 -13.00
C ASN A 209 -21.81 5.28 -12.43
N ARG A 210 -21.77 6.52 -11.93
CA ARG A 210 -20.58 7.11 -11.30
C ARG A 210 -20.59 6.88 -9.79
N GLU A 211 -21.63 7.33 -9.10
CA GLU A 211 -21.65 7.42 -7.64
C GLU A 211 -21.39 6.08 -6.93
N LEU A 212 -22.16 5.04 -7.26
CA LEU A 212 -22.06 3.74 -6.60
C LEU A 212 -20.80 3.00 -7.05
N PHE A 213 -20.42 3.14 -8.31
CA PHE A 213 -19.19 2.56 -8.85
C PHE A 213 -17.96 3.16 -8.17
N LEU A 214 -17.84 4.49 -8.15
CA LEU A 214 -16.75 5.22 -7.52
C LEU A 214 -16.59 4.81 -6.05
N ARG A 215 -17.69 4.83 -5.29
CA ARG A 215 -17.67 4.43 -3.87
C ARG A 215 -17.14 3.02 -3.68
N GLU A 216 -17.66 2.06 -4.45
CA GLU A 216 -17.21 0.66 -4.38
C GLU A 216 -15.73 0.53 -4.77
N MET A 217 -15.27 1.21 -5.82
CA MET A 217 -13.88 1.12 -6.27
C MET A 217 -12.90 1.68 -5.22
N LEU A 218 -13.25 2.80 -4.59
CA LEU A 218 -12.49 3.38 -3.48
C LEU A 218 -12.46 2.45 -2.26
N GLU A 219 -13.62 1.91 -1.86
CA GLU A 219 -13.69 0.90 -0.78
C GLU A 219 -12.85 -0.34 -1.10
N MET A 220 -12.77 -0.71 -2.39
CA MET A 220 -11.94 -1.81 -2.89
C MET A 220 -10.50 -1.39 -3.18
N GLY A 221 -10.05 -0.22 -2.73
CA GLY A 221 -8.64 0.20 -2.76
C GLY A 221 -8.13 0.47 -4.17
N VAL A 222 -9.01 0.88 -5.07
CA VAL A 222 -8.61 1.48 -6.35
C VAL A 222 -8.14 2.90 -6.06
N GLU A 223 -6.92 3.21 -6.47
CA GLU A 223 -6.40 4.56 -6.35
C GLU A 223 -6.92 5.45 -7.48
N ILE A 224 -7.38 6.65 -7.13
CA ILE A 224 -7.98 7.58 -8.09
C ILE A 224 -7.33 8.95 -7.84
N PRO A 225 -6.57 9.50 -8.79
CA PRO A 225 -6.03 10.84 -8.70
C PRO A 225 -7.15 11.88 -8.57
N GLU A 226 -6.87 12.96 -7.83
CA GLU A 226 -7.70 14.17 -7.82
C GLU A 226 -7.69 14.84 -9.20
#